data_AF-A0A072TE31-F1
#
_entry.id   AF-A0A072TE31-F1
#
_cell.length_a   1.000
_cell.length_b   1.000
_cell.length_c   1.000
_cell.angle_alpha   90.00
_cell.angle_beta   90.00
_cell.angle_gamma   90.00
#
_symmetry.space_group_name_H-M   'P 1'
#
loop_
_entity.id
_entity.type
_entity.pdbx_description
1 polymer ?
#
loop_
_entity_poly.entity_id
_entity_poly.type
_entity_poly.pdbx_seq_one_letter_code
_entity_poly.pdbx_strand_id
1 'polypeptide(L)'
;PAHSPLHLPDGKRLADGRAYADSLDDYRTLYRTYRTDSRLQTLHQRLPMIAIWDDHEFSDDCWQDHQVYTNEERQETRRRRNASRAWAEYMPVDWGDVRFEPDDPSYTNIRIYRDFRFGMLMHLVMTDERLYRDDHARLARQLGRPPSLLGPEQTQWWKAAMKDSPATWKVWGNEVMLNRLWFVMPGAPQTPGARLVVDCDAWDGYPAHKHELLAYLREHGIHNVVAITGDLHAFQCGVVRDDPDPATGVPVIVDFVCAGISS
;
A
#
# COMPACT_ATOMS: atom_id res chain seq x y z
N PRO A 1 -18.74 19.42 3.70
CA PRO A 1 -18.78 20.21 2.45
C PRO A 1 -17.55 19.87 1.62
N ALA A 2 -17.66 19.74 0.30
CA ALA A 2 -16.49 19.62 -0.57
C ALA A 2 -15.60 20.88 -0.42
N HIS A 3 -14.28 20.72 -0.48
CA HIS A 3 -13.38 21.86 -0.53
C HIS A 3 -13.64 22.65 -1.83
N SER A 4 -13.27 23.93 -1.85
CA SER A 4 -13.22 24.70 -3.10
C SER A 4 -12.29 24.03 -4.12
N PRO A 5 -12.47 24.25 -5.44
CA PRO A 5 -11.59 23.66 -6.44
C PRO A 5 -10.11 23.86 -6.12
N LEU A 6 -9.32 22.79 -6.21
CA LEU A 6 -7.90 22.82 -5.89
C LEU A 6 -7.14 23.66 -6.92
N HIS A 7 -6.28 24.55 -6.43
CA HIS A 7 -5.36 25.32 -7.26
C HIS A 7 -3.93 24.99 -6.84
N LEU A 8 -3.24 24.23 -7.69
CA LEU A 8 -1.83 23.87 -7.49
C LEU A 8 -0.93 25.03 -7.99
N PRO A 9 0.02 25.52 -7.19
CA PRO A 9 0.95 26.59 -7.58
C PRO A 9 1.68 26.34 -8.91
N ASP A 10 2.23 25.14 -9.09
CA ASP A 10 3.08 24.75 -10.23
C ASP A 10 2.54 23.52 -10.99
N GLY A 11 1.30 23.10 -10.68
CA GLY A 11 0.73 21.82 -11.13
C GLY A 11 0.87 21.56 -12.64
N LYS A 12 1.23 20.33 -13.00
CA LYS A 12 1.30 19.88 -14.39
C LYS A 12 -0.08 19.48 -14.90
N ARG A 13 -0.31 19.66 -16.20
CA ARG A 13 -1.58 19.31 -16.86
C ARG A 13 -1.45 18.08 -17.74
N LEU A 14 -2.47 17.24 -17.69
CA LEU A 14 -2.71 16.17 -18.65
C LEU A 14 -3.37 16.72 -19.91
N ALA A 15 -3.35 15.93 -20.98
CA ALA A 15 -3.96 16.29 -22.26
C ALA A 15 -5.48 16.54 -22.16
N ASP A 16 -6.14 15.90 -21.18
CA ASP A 16 -7.57 16.07 -20.90
C ASP A 16 -7.89 17.29 -20.00
N GLY A 17 -6.87 18.07 -19.63
CA GLY A 17 -7.01 19.29 -18.84
C GLY A 17 -6.94 19.10 -17.32
N ARG A 18 -6.97 17.85 -16.81
CA ARG A 18 -6.74 17.57 -15.38
C ARG A 18 -5.33 17.99 -14.97
N ALA A 19 -5.17 18.37 -13.70
CA ALA A 19 -3.88 18.79 -13.16
C ALA A 19 -3.43 17.87 -12.01
N TYR A 20 -2.13 17.68 -11.87
CA TYR A 20 -1.51 16.92 -10.78
C TYR A 20 -0.30 17.67 -10.19
N ALA A 21 0.05 17.35 -8.94
CA ALA A 21 1.14 17.99 -8.21
C ALA A 21 2.51 17.59 -8.76
N ASP A 22 3.42 18.53 -8.99
CA ASP A 22 4.80 18.25 -9.42
C ASP A 22 5.85 18.81 -8.45
N SER A 23 5.63 20.04 -7.96
CA SER A 23 6.54 20.71 -7.05
C SER A 23 6.27 20.34 -5.59
N LEU A 24 7.25 20.59 -4.71
CA LEU A 24 7.04 20.43 -3.27
C LEU A 24 5.91 21.33 -2.75
N ASP A 25 5.78 22.54 -3.29
CA ASP A 25 4.73 23.47 -2.88
C ASP A 25 3.34 23.02 -3.37
N ASP A 26 3.24 22.29 -4.49
CA ASP A 26 2.00 21.61 -4.88
C ASP A 26 1.55 20.59 -3.83
N TYR A 27 2.43 19.67 -3.42
CA TYR A 27 2.09 18.67 -2.40
C TYR A 27 1.77 19.32 -1.06
N ARG A 28 2.53 20.33 -0.63
CA ARG A 28 2.21 21.11 0.57
C ARG A 28 0.84 21.78 0.48
N THR A 29 0.47 22.28 -0.71
CA THR A 29 -0.84 22.89 -0.95
C THR A 29 -1.96 21.86 -0.80
N LEU A 30 -1.77 20.64 -1.33
CA LEU A 30 -2.72 19.54 -1.14
C LEU A 30 -2.91 19.24 0.36
N TYR A 31 -1.82 18.99 1.10
CA TYR A 31 -1.91 18.71 2.54
C TYR A 31 -2.57 19.85 3.32
N ARG A 32 -2.18 21.11 3.09
CA ARG A 32 -2.80 22.27 3.75
C ARG A 32 -4.29 22.33 3.47
N THR A 33 -4.68 22.11 2.21
CA THR A 33 -6.09 22.21 1.80
C THR A 33 -6.94 21.16 2.50
N TYR A 34 -6.55 19.88 2.42
CA TYR A 34 -7.32 18.81 3.09
C TYR A 34 -7.34 18.98 4.61
N ARG A 35 -6.23 19.43 5.21
CA ARG A 35 -6.15 19.70 6.66
C ARG A 35 -6.94 20.92 7.11
N THR A 36 -7.52 21.72 6.22
CA THR A 36 -8.48 22.77 6.61
C THR A 36 -9.86 22.21 7.00
N ASP A 37 -10.16 20.95 6.67
CA ASP A 37 -11.45 20.34 7.04
C ASP A 37 -11.55 20.19 8.57
N SER A 38 -12.48 20.92 9.18
CA SER A 38 -12.73 20.90 10.63
C SER A 38 -13.00 19.51 11.20
N ARG A 39 -13.55 18.57 10.41
CA ARG A 39 -13.80 17.19 10.83
C ARG A 39 -12.48 16.43 10.94
N LEU A 40 -11.59 16.59 9.96
CA LEU A 40 -10.24 16.00 9.99
C LEU A 40 -9.40 16.61 11.13
N GLN A 41 -9.51 17.92 11.35
CA GLN A 41 -8.87 18.57 12.50
C GLN A 41 -9.38 18.01 13.83
N THR A 42 -10.70 17.84 13.97
CA THR A 42 -11.32 17.26 15.18
C THR A 42 -10.85 15.83 15.43
N LEU A 43 -10.70 15.02 14.37
CA LEU A 43 -10.17 13.66 14.46
C LEU A 43 -8.74 13.67 15.02
N HIS A 44 -7.85 14.44 14.40
CA HIS A 44 -6.44 14.54 14.82
C HIS A 44 -6.24 15.16 16.21
N GLN A 45 -7.15 16.04 16.65
CA GLN A 45 -7.12 16.61 18.00
C GLN A 45 -7.48 15.60 19.09
N ARG A 46 -8.26 14.57 18.75
CA ARG A 46 -8.84 13.65 19.74
C ARG A 46 -8.13 12.30 19.83
N LEU A 47 -7.52 11.85 18.73
CA LEU A 47 -6.97 10.50 18.63
C LEU A 47 -5.53 10.54 18.12
N PRO A 48 -4.62 9.73 18.71
CA PRO A 48 -3.35 9.43 18.06
C PRO A 48 -3.61 8.69 16.75
N MET A 49 -2.76 8.92 15.75
CA MET A 49 -2.88 8.33 14.43
C MET A 49 -1.59 7.62 14.06
N ILE A 50 -1.70 6.35 13.69
CA ILE A 50 -0.64 5.60 13.02
C ILE A 50 -0.95 5.66 11.53
N ALA A 51 -0.09 6.31 10.77
CA ALA A 51 -0.30 6.51 9.34
C ALA A 51 0.75 5.81 8.49
N ILE A 52 0.29 5.32 7.35
CA ILE A 52 1.05 4.93 6.16
C ILE A 52 0.48 5.74 4.98
N TRP A 53 1.13 5.72 3.82
CA TRP A 53 0.57 6.26 2.57
C TRP A 53 -0.01 5.15 1.72
N ASP A 54 -0.57 5.55 0.58
CA ASP A 54 -0.78 4.73 -0.59
C ASP A 54 -0.12 5.42 -1.83
N ASP A 55 -0.60 5.10 -3.03
CA ASP A 55 -0.14 5.66 -4.30
C ASP A 55 -0.44 7.16 -4.44
N HIS A 56 -1.65 7.59 -4.03
CA HIS A 56 -2.13 8.97 -4.20
C HIS A 56 -1.37 10.04 -3.41
N GLU A 57 -0.53 9.64 -2.45
CA GLU A 57 0.46 10.55 -1.84
C GLU A 57 1.57 10.97 -2.82
N PHE A 58 1.72 10.30 -3.97
CA PHE A 58 2.65 10.63 -5.06
C PHE A 58 1.98 10.66 -6.43
N SER A 59 1.49 9.51 -6.90
CA SER A 59 0.87 9.33 -8.21
C SER A 59 0.04 8.05 -8.18
N ASP A 60 -1.16 8.14 -8.76
CA ASP A 60 -2.04 7.02 -9.11
C ASP A 60 -1.23 5.84 -9.64
N ASP A 61 -1.49 4.63 -9.13
CA ASP A 61 -0.91 3.32 -9.51
C ASP A 61 0.63 3.29 -9.59
N CYS A 62 1.31 4.14 -8.83
CA CYS A 62 2.76 4.23 -8.88
C CYS A 62 3.48 2.98 -8.39
N TRP A 63 4.71 2.80 -8.87
CA TRP A 63 5.69 1.89 -8.31
C TRP A 63 7.02 2.62 -8.15
N GLN A 64 7.66 2.48 -7.00
CA GLN A 64 8.92 3.18 -6.68
C GLN A 64 8.79 4.70 -6.90
N ASP A 65 9.50 5.23 -7.90
CA ASP A 65 9.46 6.63 -8.32
C ASP A 65 8.89 6.83 -9.74
N HIS A 66 8.19 5.84 -10.28
CA HIS A 66 7.56 5.88 -11.60
C HIS A 66 6.08 6.29 -11.47
N GLN A 67 5.67 7.26 -12.28
CA GLN A 67 4.26 7.68 -12.40
C GLN A 67 3.61 7.10 -13.65
N VAL A 68 2.29 6.84 -13.58
CA VAL A 68 1.54 6.25 -14.69
C VAL A 68 0.45 7.14 -15.29
N TYR A 69 0.36 8.42 -14.89
CA TYR A 69 -0.59 9.36 -15.52
C TYR A 69 -0.39 9.54 -17.03
N THR A 70 0.81 9.23 -17.54
CA THR A 70 1.10 9.14 -18.97
C THR A 70 1.51 7.71 -19.29
N ASN A 71 1.22 7.24 -20.50
CA ASN A 71 1.59 5.89 -20.99
C ASN A 71 3.11 5.63 -21.07
N GLU A 72 3.92 6.54 -20.55
CA GLU A 72 5.38 6.52 -20.60
C GLU A 72 6.01 5.91 -19.35
N GLU A 73 5.23 5.55 -18.31
CA GLU A 73 5.75 4.99 -17.04
C GLU A 73 7.00 5.73 -16.58
N ARG A 74 6.88 7.06 -16.45
CA ARG A 74 8.05 7.93 -16.39
C ARG A 74 8.64 7.95 -14.99
N GLN A 75 9.93 7.65 -14.89
CA GLN A 75 10.69 7.87 -13.66
C GLN A 75 10.73 9.37 -13.32
N GLU A 76 10.25 9.73 -12.13
CA GLU A 76 10.15 11.11 -11.63
C GLU A 76 10.68 11.20 -10.18
N THR A 77 11.92 10.75 -9.95
CA THR A 77 12.60 10.73 -8.63
C THR A 77 12.47 12.05 -7.86
N ARG A 78 12.65 13.20 -8.54
CA ARG A 78 12.48 14.54 -7.92
C ARG A 78 11.07 14.71 -7.35
N ARG A 79 10.05 14.35 -8.13
CA ARG A 79 8.64 14.47 -7.73
C ARG A 79 8.30 13.50 -6.60
N ARG A 80 8.80 12.26 -6.63
CA ARG A 80 8.63 11.28 -5.54
C ARG A 80 9.25 11.78 -4.23
N ARG A 81 10.42 12.43 -4.31
CA ARG A 81 11.06 13.07 -3.13
C ARG A 81 10.28 14.28 -2.64
N ASN A 82 9.71 15.09 -3.54
CA ASN A 82 8.82 16.20 -3.16
C ASN A 82 7.58 15.69 -2.40
N ALA A 83 6.93 14.65 -2.92
CA ALA A 83 5.81 13.97 -2.26
C ALA A 83 6.19 13.44 -0.88
N SER A 84 7.28 12.67 -0.80
CA SER A 84 7.80 12.07 0.43
C SER A 84 8.13 13.13 1.49
N ARG A 85 8.74 14.24 1.07
CA ARG A 85 9.03 15.37 1.96
C ARG A 85 7.74 16.04 2.47
N ALA A 86 6.74 16.25 1.62
CA ALA A 86 5.46 16.79 2.06
C ALA A 86 4.75 15.84 3.02
N TRP A 87 4.75 14.52 2.76
CA TRP A 87 4.20 13.54 3.71
C TRP A 87 4.90 13.62 5.07
N ALA A 88 6.24 13.63 5.07
CA ALA A 88 7.07 13.78 6.27
C ALA A 88 6.79 15.08 7.06
N GLU A 89 6.52 16.19 6.36
CA GLU A 89 6.22 17.48 6.98
C GLU A 89 4.81 17.56 7.61
N TYR A 90 3.85 16.81 7.08
CA TYR A 90 2.43 16.96 7.43
C TYR A 90 1.83 15.77 8.17
N MET A 91 2.47 14.60 8.18
CA MET A 91 1.95 13.44 8.90
C MET A 91 2.46 13.39 10.34
N PRO A 92 1.61 12.97 11.31
CA PRO A 92 1.99 12.86 12.70
C PRO A 92 2.84 11.59 12.91
N VAL A 93 4.10 11.65 12.50
CA VAL A 93 5.06 10.55 12.65
C VAL A 93 6.01 10.79 13.82
N ASP A 94 6.45 9.71 14.42
CA ASP A 94 7.60 9.72 15.32
C ASP A 94 8.87 9.57 14.45
N TRP A 95 9.94 10.28 14.78
CA TRP A 95 11.20 10.17 14.05
C TRP A 95 12.09 9.04 14.60
N GLY A 96 11.66 8.38 15.69
CA GLY A 96 12.28 7.16 16.20
C GLY A 96 11.94 5.90 15.40
N ASP A 97 10.78 5.85 14.74
CA ASP A 97 10.31 4.69 13.97
C ASP A 97 10.32 4.93 12.44
N VAL A 98 10.24 6.18 11.99
CA VAL A 98 10.41 6.61 10.59
C VAL A 98 11.82 7.13 10.34
N ARG A 99 12.45 6.68 9.25
CA ARG A 99 13.71 7.26 8.75
C ARG A 99 13.39 8.26 7.64
N PHE A 100 13.94 9.47 7.72
CA PHE A 100 13.86 10.46 6.64
C PHE A 100 15.18 11.21 6.49
N GLU A 101 15.76 11.13 5.30
CA GLU A 101 17.04 11.72 4.92
C GLU A 101 16.80 12.71 3.77
N PRO A 102 16.38 13.96 4.05
CA PRO A 102 15.92 14.89 3.03
C PRO A 102 16.98 15.19 1.95
N ASP A 103 18.26 15.10 2.31
CA ASP A 103 19.39 15.39 1.42
C ASP A 103 19.86 14.18 0.61
N ASP A 104 19.41 12.95 0.93
CA ASP A 104 19.68 11.77 0.11
C ASP A 104 18.96 11.92 -1.25
N PRO A 105 19.70 11.86 -2.39
CA PRO A 105 19.11 11.99 -3.72
C PRO A 105 18.23 10.81 -4.14
N SER A 106 18.26 9.68 -3.44
CA SER A 106 17.44 8.49 -3.71
C SER A 106 15.94 8.75 -3.50
N TYR A 107 15.08 8.03 -4.22
CA TYR A 107 13.64 8.02 -3.92
C TYR A 107 13.30 7.21 -2.66
N THR A 108 14.22 6.37 -2.18
CA THR A 108 14.12 5.62 -0.91
C THR A 108 14.69 6.39 0.28
N ASN A 109 14.80 7.71 0.15
CA ASN A 109 15.27 8.61 1.21
C ASN A 109 14.32 8.72 2.42
N ILE A 110 13.24 7.93 2.42
CA ILE A 110 12.30 7.77 3.50
C ILE A 110 11.97 6.29 3.68
N ARG A 111 11.74 5.85 4.93
CA ARG A 111 11.28 4.49 5.27
C ARG A 111 10.16 4.60 6.30
N ILE A 112 8.96 4.15 5.93
CA ILE A 112 7.76 4.31 6.78
C ILE A 112 7.15 3.00 7.27
N TYR A 113 7.55 1.83 6.74
CA TYR A 113 7.13 0.54 7.33
C TYR A 113 7.71 0.38 8.73
N ARG A 114 6.90 -0.10 9.68
CA ARG A 114 7.24 -0.20 11.11
C ARG A 114 6.18 -1.00 11.86
N ASP A 115 6.46 -1.36 13.11
CA ASP A 115 5.55 -2.13 13.95
C ASP A 115 5.30 -1.50 15.33
N PHE A 116 4.15 -1.83 15.92
CA PHE A 116 3.70 -1.32 17.22
C PHE A 116 3.14 -2.45 18.08
N ARG A 117 3.47 -2.46 19.37
CA ARG A 117 2.98 -3.46 20.33
C ARG A 117 2.04 -2.85 21.35
N PHE A 118 0.81 -3.37 21.38
CA PHE A 118 -0.22 -3.01 22.36
C PHE A 118 -0.32 -4.11 23.41
N GLY A 119 0.67 -4.12 24.30
CA GLY A 119 0.86 -5.18 25.30
C GLY A 119 0.96 -6.56 24.64
N MET A 120 0.29 -7.54 25.25
CA MET A 120 0.18 -8.91 24.73
C MET A 120 -1.03 -9.12 23.81
N LEU A 121 -1.83 -8.08 23.59
CA LEU A 121 -3.05 -8.21 22.81
C LEU A 121 -2.76 -8.18 21.32
N MET A 122 -2.06 -7.15 20.85
CA MET A 122 -1.90 -6.88 19.42
C MET A 122 -0.48 -6.45 19.08
N HIS A 123 0.05 -7.04 18.01
CA HIS A 123 1.20 -6.54 17.28
C HIS A 123 0.73 -6.02 15.94
N LEU A 124 0.77 -4.71 15.75
CA LEU A 124 0.41 -4.05 14.50
C LEU A 124 1.69 -3.93 13.65
N VAL A 125 1.73 -4.59 12.50
CA VAL A 125 2.84 -4.57 11.55
C VAL A 125 2.37 -3.78 10.32
N MET A 126 2.93 -2.60 10.12
CA MET A 126 2.60 -1.70 9.01
C MET A 126 3.64 -1.86 7.90
N THR A 127 3.23 -2.30 6.71
CA THR A 127 4.09 -2.39 5.52
C THR A 127 3.96 -1.17 4.62
N ASP A 128 4.91 -1.01 3.71
CA ASP A 128 4.89 0.00 2.66
C ASP A 128 4.95 -0.72 1.32
N GLU A 129 3.83 -0.68 0.60
CA GLU A 129 3.61 -1.42 -0.63
C GLU A 129 3.88 -0.59 -1.89
N ARG A 130 4.32 0.68 -1.75
CA ARG A 130 4.56 1.57 -2.91
C ARG A 130 6.03 1.83 -3.19
N LEU A 131 6.86 2.05 -2.17
CA LEU A 131 8.28 2.40 -2.40
C LEU A 131 9.13 1.26 -2.93
N TYR A 132 8.81 0.02 -2.58
CA TYR A 132 9.68 -1.14 -2.78
C TYR A 132 9.12 -2.15 -3.79
N ARG A 133 7.89 -1.93 -4.26
CA ARG A 133 7.27 -2.81 -5.23
C ARG A 133 7.98 -2.75 -6.57
N ASP A 134 8.07 -3.88 -7.24
CA ASP A 134 8.24 -3.90 -8.69
C ASP A 134 6.96 -3.41 -9.35
N ASP A 135 7.05 -2.95 -10.60
CA ASP A 135 5.85 -2.71 -11.41
C ASP A 135 4.95 -3.95 -11.49
N HIS A 136 3.67 -3.69 -11.76
CA HIS A 136 2.66 -4.71 -11.97
C HIS A 136 2.96 -5.57 -13.21
N ALA A 137 2.01 -6.41 -13.64
CA ALA A 137 2.13 -7.54 -14.57
C ALA A 137 3.02 -7.41 -15.83
N ARG A 138 3.42 -6.20 -16.25
CA ARG A 138 4.28 -5.91 -17.41
C ARG A 138 5.75 -6.28 -17.21
N LEU A 139 6.33 -6.06 -16.02
CA LEU A 139 7.77 -6.26 -15.78
C LEU A 139 8.15 -7.69 -15.35
N ALA A 140 7.20 -8.54 -14.99
CA ALA A 140 7.46 -9.93 -14.58
C ALA A 140 8.30 -10.72 -15.61
N ARG A 141 8.15 -10.43 -16.91
CA ARG A 141 8.95 -11.05 -17.98
C ARG A 141 10.37 -10.47 -18.13
N GLN A 142 10.58 -9.21 -17.74
CA GLN A 142 11.87 -8.53 -17.85
C GLN A 142 12.76 -8.74 -16.63
N LEU A 143 12.16 -8.93 -15.45
CA LEU A 143 12.88 -9.11 -14.18
C LEU A 143 13.61 -10.46 -14.06
N GLY A 144 13.25 -11.46 -14.86
CA GLY A 144 13.78 -12.83 -14.73
C GLY A 144 13.42 -13.53 -13.41
N ARG A 145 12.56 -12.90 -12.60
CA ARG A 145 11.99 -13.42 -11.35
C ARG A 145 10.54 -12.92 -11.21
N PRO A 146 9.71 -13.57 -10.37
CA PRO A 146 8.40 -13.01 -10.02
C PRO A 146 8.54 -11.62 -9.38
N PRO A 147 7.61 -10.68 -9.66
CA PRO A 147 7.60 -9.36 -9.05
C PRO A 147 7.28 -9.45 -7.56
N SER A 148 7.78 -8.49 -6.79
CA SER A 148 7.58 -8.36 -5.34
C SER A 148 6.90 -7.04 -5.01
N LEU A 149 6.00 -7.05 -4.04
CA LEU A 149 5.31 -5.84 -3.56
C LEU A 149 6.08 -5.14 -2.43
N LEU A 150 6.71 -5.90 -1.52
CA LEU A 150 7.43 -5.34 -0.36
C LEU A 150 8.93 -5.16 -0.63
N GLY A 151 9.46 -5.78 -1.68
CA GLY A 151 10.91 -5.89 -1.89
C GLY A 151 11.59 -6.79 -0.84
N PRO A 152 12.84 -7.21 -1.09
CA PRO A 152 13.48 -8.27 -0.31
C PRO A 152 13.70 -7.91 1.17
N GLU A 153 14.10 -6.67 1.48
CA GLU A 153 14.39 -6.26 2.85
C GLU A 153 13.13 -6.23 3.73
N GLN A 154 12.07 -5.59 3.23
CA GLN A 154 10.81 -5.51 3.98
C GLN A 154 10.13 -6.87 4.08
N THR A 155 10.24 -7.74 3.08
CA THR A 155 9.77 -9.14 3.14
C THR A 155 10.43 -9.91 4.28
N GLN A 156 11.75 -9.81 4.43
CA GLN A 156 12.45 -10.50 5.52
C GLN A 156 12.12 -9.88 6.88
N TRP A 157 12.03 -8.55 6.95
CA TRP A 157 11.60 -7.85 8.16
C TRP A 157 10.19 -8.27 8.60
N TRP A 158 9.23 -8.33 7.67
CA TRP A 158 7.85 -8.72 7.96
C TRP A 158 7.80 -10.17 8.48
N LYS A 159 8.53 -11.09 7.84
CA LYS A 159 8.61 -12.50 8.27
C LYS A 159 9.13 -12.60 9.71
N ALA A 160 10.21 -11.87 10.02
CA ALA A 160 10.75 -11.81 11.37
C ALA A 160 9.74 -11.21 12.37
N ALA A 161 9.12 -10.07 12.03
CA ALA A 161 8.13 -9.41 12.88
C ALA A 161 6.92 -10.31 13.19
N MET A 162 6.44 -11.08 12.21
CA MET A 162 5.33 -12.01 12.39
C MET A 162 5.71 -13.22 13.25
N LYS A 163 6.90 -13.80 12.99
CA LYS A 163 7.40 -14.98 13.72
C LYS A 163 7.75 -14.67 15.17
N ASP A 164 8.40 -13.54 15.41
CA ASP A 164 8.92 -13.17 16.73
C ASP A 164 7.86 -12.52 17.61
N SER A 165 6.64 -12.32 17.10
CA SER A 165 5.56 -11.67 17.83
C SER A 165 4.91 -12.61 18.86
N PRO A 166 5.02 -12.30 20.17
CA PRO A 166 4.32 -13.06 21.20
C PRO A 166 2.87 -12.61 21.37
N ALA A 167 2.43 -11.58 20.64
CA ALA A 167 1.08 -11.02 20.79
C ALA A 167 0.01 -12.03 20.35
N THR A 168 -1.15 -11.92 21.00
CA THR A 168 -2.32 -12.76 20.69
C THR A 168 -2.76 -12.57 19.25
N TRP A 169 -2.85 -11.32 18.79
CA TRP A 169 -3.18 -10.95 17.42
C TRP A 169 -1.99 -10.31 16.71
N LYS A 170 -1.77 -10.73 15.46
CA LYS A 170 -0.88 -10.04 14.53
C LYS A 170 -1.77 -9.31 13.53
N VAL A 171 -1.76 -7.99 13.57
CA VAL A 171 -2.53 -7.17 12.64
C VAL A 171 -1.58 -6.63 11.59
N TRP A 172 -1.82 -6.97 10.33
CA TRP A 172 -1.08 -6.47 9.19
C TRP A 172 -1.83 -5.29 8.58
N GLY A 173 -1.35 -4.07 8.84
CA GLY A 173 -1.85 -2.89 8.16
C GLY A 173 -1.08 -2.67 6.87
N ASN A 174 -1.79 -2.56 5.75
CA ASN A 174 -1.20 -2.29 4.45
C ASN A 174 -2.20 -1.59 3.52
N GLU A 175 -1.72 -1.21 2.35
CA GLU A 175 -2.41 -0.38 1.39
C GLU A 175 -3.50 -1.16 0.64
N VAL A 176 -3.11 -2.26 -0.02
CA VAL A 176 -3.96 -2.92 -1.02
C VAL A 176 -4.51 -4.27 -0.55
N MET A 177 -5.71 -4.62 -1.02
CA MET A 177 -6.41 -5.82 -0.54
C MET A 177 -5.64 -7.14 -0.76
N LEU A 178 -5.78 -8.07 0.20
CA LEU A 178 -5.38 -9.47 0.05
C LEU A 178 -6.53 -10.35 -0.44
N ASN A 179 -7.78 -9.92 -0.27
CA ASN A 179 -8.92 -10.58 -0.88
C ASN A 179 -8.75 -10.67 -2.40
N ARG A 180 -9.34 -11.70 -3.00
CA ARG A 180 -9.21 -11.94 -4.44
C ARG A 180 -10.32 -11.27 -5.20
N LEU A 181 -9.96 -10.58 -6.27
CA LEU A 181 -10.90 -10.02 -7.23
C LEU A 181 -10.67 -10.68 -8.58
N TRP A 182 -11.24 -11.88 -8.73
CA TRP A 182 -11.15 -12.68 -9.95
C TRP A 182 -12.51 -12.82 -10.61
N PHE A 183 -12.53 -12.75 -11.94
CA PHE A 183 -13.65 -13.28 -12.71
C PHE A 183 -13.30 -14.64 -13.26
N VAL A 184 -14.16 -15.61 -12.98
CA VAL A 184 -14.19 -16.88 -13.70
C VAL A 184 -15.25 -16.76 -14.78
N MET A 185 -14.81 -16.79 -16.04
CA MET A 185 -15.72 -16.70 -17.17
C MET A 185 -16.67 -17.92 -17.18
N PRO A 186 -18.01 -17.72 -17.27
CA PRO A 186 -18.95 -18.83 -17.32
C PRO A 186 -18.62 -19.81 -18.45
N GLY A 187 -18.47 -21.10 -18.14
CA GLY A 187 -18.12 -22.15 -19.10
C GLY A 187 -16.63 -22.28 -19.41
N ALA A 188 -15.77 -21.41 -18.87
CA ALA A 188 -14.33 -21.58 -18.99
C ALA A 188 -13.84 -22.74 -18.09
N PRO A 189 -12.78 -23.46 -18.49
CA PRO A 189 -12.14 -24.47 -17.63
C PRO A 189 -11.76 -23.84 -16.28
N GLN A 190 -11.91 -24.54 -15.15
CA GLN A 190 -11.47 -24.02 -13.84
C GLN A 190 -9.94 -24.12 -13.66
N THR A 191 -9.18 -23.80 -14.71
CA THR A 191 -7.72 -23.82 -14.70
C THR A 191 -7.17 -22.44 -14.33
N PRO A 192 -5.94 -22.34 -13.78
CA PRO A 192 -5.34 -21.05 -13.47
C PRO A 192 -5.31 -20.06 -14.65
N GLY A 193 -5.22 -20.54 -15.90
CA GLY A 193 -5.20 -19.72 -17.11
C GLY A 193 -6.57 -19.23 -17.61
N ALA A 194 -7.67 -19.62 -16.96
CA ALA A 194 -9.03 -19.21 -17.30
C ALA A 194 -9.60 -18.18 -16.30
N ARG A 195 -8.76 -17.68 -15.40
CA ARG A 195 -9.10 -16.66 -14.41
C ARG A 195 -8.66 -15.30 -14.94
N LEU A 196 -9.58 -14.35 -14.99
CA LEU A 196 -9.25 -12.96 -15.23
C LEU A 196 -8.94 -12.31 -13.88
N VAL A 197 -7.69 -11.87 -13.70
CA VAL A 197 -7.29 -11.01 -12.57
C VAL A 197 -7.78 -9.61 -12.88
N VAL A 198 -8.66 -9.08 -12.01
CA VAL A 198 -9.31 -7.78 -12.23
C VAL A 198 -8.42 -6.65 -11.75
N ASP A 199 -7.79 -6.88 -10.60
CA ASP A 199 -6.90 -5.92 -9.95
C ASP A 199 -5.48 -6.48 -9.94
N CYS A 200 -4.66 -5.96 -10.84
CA CYS A 200 -3.24 -6.28 -10.93
C CYS A 200 -2.37 -5.30 -10.12
N ASP A 201 -2.95 -4.24 -9.57
CA ASP A 201 -2.23 -3.29 -8.73
C ASP A 201 -2.10 -3.82 -7.29
N ALA A 202 -3.14 -4.51 -6.82
CA ALA A 202 -3.14 -5.19 -5.53
C ALA A 202 -2.39 -6.54 -5.52
N TRP A 203 -2.48 -7.26 -4.39
CA TRP A 203 -1.78 -8.54 -4.16
C TRP A 203 -2.06 -9.64 -5.19
N ASP A 204 -3.16 -9.57 -5.95
CA ASP A 204 -3.44 -10.50 -7.03
C ASP A 204 -2.53 -10.31 -8.25
N GLY A 205 -1.90 -9.14 -8.42
CA GLY A 205 -0.81 -8.89 -9.37
C GLY A 205 0.53 -9.50 -8.97
N TYR A 206 0.68 -9.91 -7.70
CA TYR A 206 1.93 -10.44 -7.12
C TYR A 206 1.74 -11.84 -6.52
N PRO A 207 1.18 -12.82 -7.27
CA PRO A 207 0.68 -14.07 -6.70
C PRO A 207 1.80 -14.93 -6.07
N ALA A 208 3.01 -14.91 -6.64
CA ALA A 208 4.14 -15.65 -6.09
C ALA A 208 4.59 -15.05 -4.74
N HIS A 209 4.64 -13.72 -4.64
CA HIS A 209 5.04 -13.04 -3.41
C HIS A 209 3.96 -13.16 -2.33
N LYS A 210 2.69 -13.04 -2.72
CA LYS A 210 1.55 -13.33 -1.84
C LYS A 210 1.64 -14.75 -1.27
N HIS A 211 1.84 -15.75 -2.15
CA HIS A 211 1.99 -17.14 -1.74
C HIS A 211 3.17 -17.33 -0.78
N GLU A 212 4.33 -16.71 -1.06
CA GLU A 212 5.50 -16.78 -0.19
C GLU A 212 5.20 -16.32 1.26
N LEU A 213 4.52 -15.19 1.42
CA LEU A 213 4.19 -14.65 2.75
C LEU A 213 3.12 -15.49 3.46
N LEU A 214 2.07 -15.91 2.75
CA LEU A 214 0.99 -16.68 3.34
C LEU A 214 1.42 -18.13 3.67
N ALA A 215 2.23 -18.76 2.83
CA ALA A 215 2.83 -20.05 3.11
C ALA A 215 3.79 -19.98 4.30
N TYR A 216 4.54 -18.87 4.44
CA TYR A 216 5.41 -18.65 5.60
C TYR A 216 4.62 -18.65 6.92
N LEU A 217 3.45 -17.97 6.96
CA LEU A 217 2.56 -17.99 8.13
C LEU A 217 2.15 -19.42 8.50
N ARG A 218 1.70 -20.20 7.51
CA ARG A 218 1.31 -21.61 7.71
C ARG A 218 2.48 -22.45 8.22
N GLU A 219 3.61 -22.41 7.53
CA GLU A 219 4.76 -23.28 7.79
C GLU A 219 5.42 -23.03 9.14
N HIS A 220 5.30 -21.80 9.65
CA HIS A 220 5.84 -21.42 10.95
C HIS A 220 4.79 -21.42 12.07
N GLY A 221 3.57 -21.89 11.81
CA GLY A 221 2.51 -21.95 12.82
C GLY A 221 2.10 -20.57 13.35
N ILE A 222 2.14 -19.55 12.50
CA ILE A 222 1.76 -18.18 12.85
C ILE A 222 0.25 -18.06 12.68
N HIS A 223 -0.46 -17.89 13.80
CA HIS A 223 -1.92 -17.82 13.85
C HIS A 223 -2.40 -16.44 14.31
N ASN A 224 -3.73 -16.26 14.28
CA ASN A 224 -4.41 -15.01 14.68
C ASN A 224 -3.92 -13.80 13.89
N VAL A 225 -3.81 -13.97 12.58
CA VAL A 225 -3.42 -12.91 11.66
C VAL A 225 -4.67 -12.27 11.06
N VAL A 226 -4.72 -10.95 11.09
CA VAL A 226 -5.76 -10.14 10.47
C VAL A 226 -5.10 -9.08 9.61
N ALA A 227 -5.58 -8.87 8.39
CA ALA A 227 -5.20 -7.72 7.57
C ALA A 227 -6.28 -6.63 7.65
N ILE A 228 -5.82 -5.38 7.58
CA ILE A 228 -6.68 -4.20 7.43
C ILE A 228 -6.12 -3.40 6.26
N THR A 229 -6.91 -3.27 5.20
CA THR A 229 -6.48 -2.67 3.93
C THR A 229 -7.47 -1.63 3.42
N GLY A 230 -7.06 -0.87 2.41
CA GLY A 230 -7.83 0.20 1.77
C GLY A 230 -7.91 0.04 0.26
N ASP A 231 -7.60 1.13 -0.45
CA ASP A 231 -7.50 1.25 -1.91
C ASP A 231 -8.82 1.04 -2.70
N LEU A 232 -9.48 -0.12 -2.55
CA LEU A 232 -10.59 -0.57 -3.40
C LEU A 232 -11.86 0.32 -3.40
N HIS A 233 -11.95 1.28 -2.47
CA HIS A 233 -13.13 2.14 -2.27
C HIS A 233 -14.45 1.38 -2.03
N ALA A 234 -14.34 0.17 -1.48
CA ALA A 234 -15.46 -0.69 -1.13
C ALA A 234 -15.18 -1.44 0.17
N PHE A 235 -16.25 -1.89 0.83
CA PHE A 235 -16.11 -2.80 1.97
C PHE A 235 -16.04 -4.24 1.49
N GLN A 236 -15.00 -4.95 1.91
CA GLN A 236 -14.91 -6.40 1.76
C GLN A 236 -14.39 -7.03 3.04
N CYS A 237 -14.78 -8.29 3.26
CA CYS A 237 -14.23 -9.12 4.31
C CYS A 237 -14.12 -10.54 3.78
N GLY A 238 -12.98 -11.18 3.96
CA GLY A 238 -12.76 -12.52 3.44
C GLY A 238 -11.67 -13.28 4.16
N VAL A 239 -11.78 -14.60 4.08
CA VAL A 239 -10.73 -15.52 4.53
C VAL A 239 -9.74 -15.69 3.37
N VAL A 240 -8.48 -15.34 3.60
CA VAL A 240 -7.41 -15.53 2.62
C VAL A 240 -6.61 -16.78 2.98
N ARG A 241 -6.32 -17.56 1.94
CA ARG A 241 -5.64 -18.86 2.02
C ARG A 241 -4.25 -18.76 1.42
N ASP A 242 -3.33 -19.56 1.94
CA ASP A 242 -1.96 -19.67 1.43
C ASP A 242 -1.88 -20.15 -0.01
N ASP A 243 -2.74 -21.09 -0.39
CA ASP A 243 -3.07 -21.44 -1.77
C ASP A 243 -4.48 -20.93 -2.11
N PRO A 244 -4.68 -20.27 -3.27
CA PRO A 244 -6.00 -19.83 -3.71
C PRO A 244 -7.07 -20.92 -3.79
N ASP A 245 -6.71 -22.16 -4.10
CA ASP A 245 -7.66 -23.24 -4.32
C ASP A 245 -8.32 -23.62 -2.98
N PRO A 246 -9.65 -23.44 -2.81
CA PRO A 246 -10.32 -23.77 -1.56
C PRO A 246 -10.24 -25.25 -1.17
N ALA A 247 -9.96 -26.14 -2.12
CA ALA A 247 -9.84 -27.58 -1.88
C ALA A 247 -8.48 -27.96 -1.26
N THR A 248 -7.43 -27.18 -1.49
CA THR A 248 -6.06 -27.48 -1.03
C THR A 248 -5.49 -26.42 -0.09
N GLY A 249 -5.91 -25.17 -0.23
CA GLY A 249 -5.45 -24.03 0.54
C GLY A 249 -6.00 -23.97 1.95
N VAL A 250 -5.14 -23.59 2.89
CA VAL A 250 -5.43 -23.45 4.31
C VAL A 250 -5.71 -21.98 4.62
N PRO A 251 -6.81 -21.65 5.34
CA PRO A 251 -7.03 -20.30 5.88
C PRO A 251 -5.87 -19.85 6.78
N VAL A 252 -5.25 -18.72 6.48
CA VAL A 252 -4.14 -18.18 7.28
C VAL A 252 -4.35 -16.76 7.78
N ILE A 253 -5.24 -16.00 7.14
CA ILE A 253 -5.53 -14.61 7.50
C ILE A 253 -6.98 -14.26 7.17
N VAL A 254 -7.57 -13.34 7.94
CA VAL A 254 -8.82 -12.65 7.59
C VAL A 254 -8.47 -11.25 7.15
N ASP A 255 -8.93 -10.85 5.97
CA ASP A 255 -8.69 -9.52 5.41
C ASP A 255 -9.94 -8.65 5.46
N PHE A 256 -9.84 -7.50 6.13
CA PHE A 256 -10.87 -6.48 6.21
C PHE A 256 -10.49 -5.27 5.34
N VAL A 257 -11.15 -5.15 4.19
CA VAL A 257 -10.98 -4.02 3.26
C VAL A 257 -11.96 -2.92 3.65
N CYS A 258 -11.43 -1.73 3.90
CA CYS A 258 -12.21 -0.56 4.29
C CYS A 258 -12.44 0.36 3.09
N ALA A 259 -13.65 0.89 2.96
CA ALA A 259 -13.94 1.88 1.93
C ALA A 259 -13.23 3.21 2.22
N GLY A 260 -12.99 4.00 1.16
CA GLY A 260 -12.51 5.36 1.27
C GLY A 260 -13.52 6.25 2.00
N ILE A 261 -13.00 7.28 2.70
CA ILE A 261 -13.85 8.24 3.41
C ILE A 261 -14.70 9.05 2.42
N SER A 262 -14.11 9.47 1.29
CA SER A 262 -14.78 10.23 0.22
C SER A 262 -13.91 10.34 -1.03
N SER A 263 -13.48 9.20 -1.56
CA SER A 263 -12.54 9.12 -2.68
C SER A 263 -12.99 9.84 -3.95
#